data_AF-A0AAV2Z597-F1
#
_entry.id   AF-A0AAV2Z597-F1
#
_cell.length_a   1.000
_cell.length_b   1.000
_cell.length_c   1.000
_cell.angle_alpha   90.00
_cell.angle_beta   90.00
_cell.angle_gamma   90.00
#
_symmetry.space_group_name_H-M   'P 1'
#
loop_
_entity.id
_entity.type
_entity.pdbx_description
1 polymer ?
#
loop_
_entity_poly.entity_id
_entity_poly.type
_entity_poly.pdbx_seq_one_letter_code
_entity_poly.pdbx_strand_id
1 'polypeptide(L)'
;MPASKHTSKKTDEFLRHRENGFNLSGVHQEKLPDYNALLDRNLRHHFESKTLQSHLNTLGLIDHRGRIVDLERQKSKLSIIEQEFKLAEKMERRREQEEEEIRRRVQMKRHDALEDARQRERLQQLKEEKRIAREIVQASKGFYSVTKPASADM
;
A
#
# COMPACT_ATOMS: atom_id res chain seq x y z
N MET A 1 34.12 41.22 -71.60
CA MET A 1 34.87 39.96 -71.49
C MET A 1 34.11 39.04 -70.54
N PRO A 2 33.49 37.94 -71.01
CA PRO A 2 32.72 37.03 -70.17
C PRO A 2 33.64 36.09 -69.38
N ALA A 3 33.33 35.86 -68.10
CA ALA A 3 34.09 35.01 -67.19
C ALA A 3 34.09 33.53 -67.63
N SER A 4 35.28 32.94 -67.64
CA SER A 4 35.55 31.54 -67.97
C SER A 4 34.83 30.59 -67.01
N LYS A 5 33.83 29.85 -67.52
CA LYS A 5 33.10 28.81 -66.81
C LYS A 5 33.62 27.44 -67.21
N HIS A 6 34.74 27.03 -66.64
CA HIS A 6 35.20 25.64 -66.72
C HIS A 6 35.45 25.09 -65.31
N THR A 7 34.38 24.96 -64.53
CA THR A 7 34.36 23.97 -63.45
C THR A 7 34.28 22.59 -64.11
N SER A 8 35.17 21.68 -63.72
CA SER A 8 35.24 20.33 -64.25
C SER A 8 33.90 19.62 -64.04
N LYS A 9 33.36 18.94 -65.07
CA LYS A 9 32.12 18.17 -64.95
C LYS A 9 32.17 17.18 -63.77
N LYS A 10 33.36 16.63 -63.48
CA LYS A 10 33.61 15.74 -62.34
C LYS A 10 33.47 16.45 -60.99
N THR A 11 33.89 17.72 -60.89
CA THR A 11 33.73 18.49 -59.65
C THR A 11 32.26 18.87 -59.41
N ASP A 12 31.53 19.15 -60.49
CA ASP A 12 30.11 19.50 -60.41
C ASP A 12 29.24 18.28 -60.03
N GLU A 13 29.57 17.12 -60.59
CA GLU A 13 28.93 15.84 -60.26
C GLU A 13 29.25 15.40 -58.82
N PHE A 14 30.50 15.61 -58.35
CA PHE A 14 30.88 15.39 -56.95
C PHE A 14 30.12 16.30 -55.98
N LEU A 15 29.99 17.60 -56.30
CA LEU A 15 29.23 18.55 -55.48
C LEU A 15 27.75 18.18 -55.43
N ARG A 16 27.15 17.79 -56.56
CA ARG A 16 25.77 17.30 -56.62
C ARG A 16 25.56 16.02 -55.80
N HIS A 17 26.48 15.05 -55.89
CA HIS A 17 26.43 13.86 -55.05
C HIS A 17 26.54 14.18 -53.55
N ARG A 18 27.39 15.15 -53.19
CA ARG A 18 27.54 15.61 -51.80
C ARG A 18 26.26 16.27 -51.27
N GLU A 19 25.62 17.11 -52.09
CA GLU A 19 24.36 17.77 -51.72
C GLU A 19 23.18 16.79 -51.66
N ASN A 20 23.11 15.82 -52.56
CA ASN A 20 22.06 14.79 -52.55
C ASN A 20 22.10 13.88 -51.31
N GLY A 21 23.30 13.69 -50.73
CA GLY A 21 23.47 12.92 -49.48
C GLY A 21 23.26 13.74 -48.20
N PHE A 22 23.19 15.07 -48.30
CA PHE A 22 23.02 15.95 -47.16
C PHE A 22 21.52 16.15 -46.88
N ASN A 23 20.96 15.32 -45.99
CA ASN A 23 19.56 15.39 -45.62
C ASN A 23 19.39 15.78 -44.15
N LEU A 24 18.71 16.92 -43.90
CA LEU A 24 18.41 17.42 -42.56
C LEU A 24 17.08 16.87 -41.99
N SER A 25 16.33 16.08 -42.76
CA SER A 25 14.98 15.63 -42.39
C SER A 25 14.91 14.78 -41.12
N GLY A 26 16.03 14.16 -40.71
CA GLY A 26 16.14 13.35 -39.48
C GLY A 26 16.87 14.01 -38.31
N VAL A 27 17.46 15.19 -38.52
CA VAL A 27 18.32 15.87 -37.52
C VAL A 27 17.53 16.29 -36.27
N HIS A 28 16.22 16.50 -36.41
CA HIS A 28 15.33 16.82 -35.28
C HIS A 28 14.70 15.58 -34.63
N GLN A 29 14.90 14.38 -35.20
CA GLN A 29 14.29 13.15 -34.70
C GLN A 29 15.23 12.37 -33.76
N GLU A 30 16.55 12.49 -33.94
CA GLU A 30 17.52 11.95 -33.01
C GLU A 30 17.79 12.93 -31.87
N LYS A 31 17.53 12.50 -30.64
CA LYS A 31 17.96 13.23 -29.45
C LYS A 31 19.48 13.13 -29.37
N LEU A 32 20.14 14.29 -29.29
CA LEU A 32 21.56 14.33 -28.97
C LEU A 32 21.80 13.61 -27.65
N PRO A 33 22.96 12.94 -27.48
CA PRO A 33 23.34 12.37 -26.21
C PRO A 33 23.32 13.42 -25.10
N ASP A 34 22.82 13.04 -23.93
CA ASP A 34 22.80 13.92 -22.77
C ASP A 34 24.25 14.22 -22.33
N TYR A 35 24.65 15.48 -22.47
CA TYR A 35 25.97 15.93 -22.06
C TYR A 35 25.98 16.27 -20.56
N ASN A 36 26.93 15.69 -19.83
CA ASN A 36 27.14 15.97 -18.41
C ASN A 36 28.47 16.70 -18.19
N ALA A 37 28.39 18.00 -17.88
CA ALA A 37 29.55 18.85 -17.64
C ALA A 37 30.44 18.39 -16.47
N LEU A 38 29.88 17.67 -15.48
CA LEU A 38 30.63 17.17 -14.34
C LEU A 38 31.62 16.07 -14.72
N LEU A 39 31.34 15.33 -15.80
CA LEU A 39 32.22 14.30 -16.33
C LEU A 39 33.28 14.87 -17.29
N ASP A 40 33.19 16.16 -17.64
CA ASP A 40 34.12 16.79 -18.56
C ASP A 40 35.47 17.06 -17.88
N ARG A 41 36.52 16.45 -18.43
CA ARG A 41 37.89 16.59 -17.94
C ARG A 41 38.40 18.04 -18.06
N ASN A 42 37.99 18.77 -19.08
CA ASN A 42 38.45 20.15 -19.32
C ASN A 42 37.82 21.12 -18.31
N LEU A 43 36.66 20.79 -17.75
CA LEU A 43 35.97 21.61 -16.76
C LEU A 43 36.33 21.26 -15.32
N ARG A 44 37.22 20.29 -15.10
CA ARG A 44 37.59 19.82 -13.76
C ARG A 44 37.99 20.96 -12.82
N HIS A 45 38.83 21.88 -13.28
CA HIS A 45 39.31 23.01 -12.46
C HIS A 45 38.19 23.99 -12.08
N HIS A 46 37.17 24.15 -12.93
CA HIS A 46 36.00 24.95 -12.60
C HIS A 46 35.22 24.32 -11.43
N PHE A 47 35.10 22.99 -11.42
CA PHE A 47 34.40 22.23 -10.38
C PHE A 47 35.26 21.92 -9.13
N GLU A 48 36.54 22.32 -9.11
CA GLU A 48 37.42 22.17 -7.92
C GLU A 48 37.17 23.23 -6.85
N SER A 49 36.41 24.29 -7.15
CA SER A 49 36.08 25.35 -6.17
C SER A 49 35.24 24.83 -5.01
N LYS A 50 35.66 25.11 -3.75
CA LYS A 50 34.96 24.65 -2.54
C LYS A 50 33.53 25.15 -2.41
N THR A 51 33.27 26.40 -2.82
CA THR A 51 31.92 26.98 -2.77
C THR A 51 30.99 26.25 -3.72
N LEU A 52 31.49 25.96 -4.92
CA LEU A 52 30.73 25.27 -5.95
C LEU A 52 30.55 23.79 -5.61
N GLN A 53 31.55 23.13 -5.03
CA GLN A 53 31.39 21.77 -4.49
C GLN A 53 30.38 21.71 -3.36
N SER A 54 30.40 22.68 -2.44
CA SER A 54 29.37 22.73 -1.38
C SER A 54 27.98 22.86 -1.98
N HIS A 55 27.81 23.69 -3.01
CA HIS A 55 26.53 23.85 -3.69
C HIS A 55 26.10 22.57 -4.42
N LEU A 56 27.01 21.93 -5.17
CA LEU A 56 26.75 20.66 -5.86
C LEU A 56 26.42 19.52 -4.89
N ASN A 57 27.04 19.50 -3.70
CA ASN A 57 26.74 18.55 -2.65
C ASN A 57 25.35 18.78 -2.07
N THR A 58 24.97 20.03 -1.80
CA THR A 58 23.59 20.37 -1.38
C THR A 58 22.55 19.96 -2.40
N LEU A 59 22.87 20.06 -3.70
CA LEU A 59 22.00 19.61 -4.79
C LEU A 59 22.01 18.09 -4.98
N GLY A 60 22.90 17.34 -4.31
CA GLY A 60 23.01 15.89 -4.45
C GLY A 60 23.64 15.42 -5.77
N LEU A 61 24.28 16.32 -6.52
CA LEU A 61 24.99 15.99 -7.77
C LEU A 61 26.36 15.36 -7.50
N ILE A 62 26.93 15.66 -6.33
CA ILE A 62 28.15 15.04 -5.84
C ILE A 62 27.95 14.54 -4.41
N ASP A 63 28.75 13.54 -4.05
CA ASP A 63 28.84 12.97 -2.72
C ASP A 63 29.71 13.85 -1.80
N HIS A 64 29.67 13.61 -0.49
CA HIS A 64 30.51 14.30 0.51
C HIS A 64 32.03 14.12 0.28
N ARG A 65 32.42 13.15 -0.55
CA ARG A 65 33.81 12.93 -1.00
C ARG A 65 34.14 13.61 -2.34
N GLY A 66 33.21 14.37 -2.92
CA GLY A 66 33.35 15.02 -4.23
C GLY A 66 33.18 14.09 -5.43
N ARG A 67 32.61 12.89 -5.23
CA ARG A 67 32.35 11.93 -6.33
C ARG A 67 31.01 12.25 -6.99
N ILE A 68 30.92 12.15 -8.31
CA ILE A 68 29.68 12.41 -9.04
C ILE A 68 28.65 11.33 -8.72
N VAL A 69 27.43 11.75 -8.45
CA VAL A 69 26.31 10.88 -8.14
C VAL A 69 25.53 10.58 -9.42
N ASP A 70 25.34 9.29 -9.70
CA ASP A 70 24.45 8.83 -10.77
C ASP A 70 23.01 8.85 -10.28
N LEU A 71 22.27 9.89 -10.66
CA LEU A 71 20.88 10.11 -10.28
C LEU A 71 19.96 9.02 -10.81
N GLU A 72 20.21 8.49 -12.01
CA GLU A 72 19.33 7.50 -12.63
C GLU A 72 19.40 6.18 -11.87
N ARG A 73 20.62 5.81 -11.45
CA ARG A 73 20.83 4.67 -10.56
C ARG A 73 20.21 4.87 -9.18
N GLN A 74 20.12 6.10 -8.67
CA GLN A 74 19.45 6.36 -7.39
C GLN A 74 17.93 6.35 -7.49
N LYS A 75 17.35 6.85 -8.59
CA LYS A 75 15.90 6.82 -8.84
C LYS A 75 15.34 5.41 -8.78
N SER A 76 16.03 4.42 -9.36
CA SER A 76 15.58 3.02 -9.30
C SER A 76 15.49 2.50 -7.86
N LYS A 77 16.47 2.82 -7.00
CA LYS A 77 16.44 2.46 -5.57
C LYS A 77 15.30 3.15 -4.83
N LEU A 78 15.08 4.45 -5.08
CA LEU A 78 13.98 5.20 -4.47
C LEU A 78 12.62 4.61 -4.88
N SER A 79 12.45 4.27 -6.16
CA SER A 79 11.23 3.64 -6.67
C SER A 79 10.94 2.30 -5.98
N ILE A 80 11.96 1.46 -5.75
CA ILE A 80 11.81 0.21 -5.00
C ILE A 80 11.36 0.51 -3.57
N ILE A 81 12.02 1.45 -2.88
CA ILE A 81 11.67 1.81 -1.50
C ILE A 81 10.23 2.34 -1.42
N GLU A 82 9.80 3.18 -2.36
CA GLU A 82 8.42 3.68 -2.41
C GLU A 82 7.40 2.57 -2.64
N GLN A 83 7.71 1.58 -3.48
CA GLN A 83 6.85 0.42 -3.70
C GLN A 83 6.73 -0.43 -2.44
N GLU A 84 7.85 -0.74 -1.79
CA GLU A 84 7.90 -1.48 -0.53
C GLU A 84 7.10 -0.76 0.56
N PHE A 85 7.26 0.56 0.68
CA PHE A 85 6.51 1.37 1.64
C PHE A 85 4.99 1.30 1.40
N LYS A 86 4.55 1.42 0.14
CA LYS A 86 3.13 1.29 -0.24
C LYS A 86 2.58 -0.10 0.06
N LEU A 87 3.38 -1.15 -0.12
CA LEU A 87 2.96 -2.52 0.21
C LEU A 87 2.83 -2.70 1.72
N ALA A 88 3.82 -2.22 2.49
CA ALA A 88 3.80 -2.26 3.94
C ALA A 88 2.57 -1.53 4.52
N GLU A 89 2.30 -0.32 4.05
CA GLU A 89 1.14 0.48 4.48
C GLU A 89 -0.20 -0.23 4.18
N LYS A 90 -0.31 -0.89 3.02
CA LYS A 90 -1.51 -1.69 2.69
C LYS A 90 -1.65 -2.91 3.59
N MET A 91 -0.55 -3.60 3.90
CA MET A 91 -0.59 -4.75 4.80
C MET A 91 -0.96 -4.36 6.22
N GLU A 92 -0.42 -3.26 6.72
CA GLU A 92 -0.76 -2.74 8.04
C GLU A 92 -2.24 -2.37 8.13
N ARG A 93 -2.75 -1.60 7.16
CA ARG A 93 -4.17 -1.24 7.09
C ARG A 93 -5.08 -2.47 7.07
N ARG A 94 -4.69 -3.51 6.33
CA ARG A 94 -5.45 -4.77 6.29
C ARG A 94 -5.41 -5.49 7.63
N ARG A 95 -4.26 -5.52 8.30
CA ARG A 95 -4.10 -6.13 9.62
C ARG A 95 -4.97 -5.43 10.67
N GLU A 96 -5.04 -4.10 10.66
CA GLU A 96 -5.92 -3.34 11.54
C GLU A 96 -7.39 -3.68 11.32
N GLN A 97 -7.83 -3.76 10.06
CA GLN A 97 -9.20 -4.15 9.71
C GLN A 97 -9.53 -5.58 10.20
N GLU A 98 -8.63 -6.52 9.97
CA GLU A 98 -8.79 -7.91 10.43
C GLU A 98 -8.83 -7.99 11.97
N GLU A 99 -7.99 -7.22 12.67
CA GLU A 99 -7.99 -7.16 14.13
C GLU A 99 -9.28 -6.54 14.68
N GLU A 100 -9.75 -5.44 14.09
CA GLU A 100 -11.04 -4.84 14.45
C GLU A 100 -12.20 -5.81 14.24
N GLU A 101 -12.21 -6.53 13.12
CA GLU A 101 -13.27 -7.49 12.81
C GLU A 101 -13.26 -8.65 13.81
N ILE A 102 -12.09 -9.19 14.15
CA ILE A 102 -11.94 -10.21 15.19
C ILE A 102 -12.46 -9.68 16.53
N ARG A 103 -12.07 -8.47 16.94
CA ARG A 103 -12.55 -7.85 18.18
C ARG A 103 -14.08 -7.76 18.21
N ARG A 104 -14.70 -7.28 17.13
CA ARG A 104 -16.17 -7.21 17.01
C ARG A 104 -16.81 -8.59 17.12
N ARG A 105 -16.29 -9.59 16.40
CA ARG A 105 -16.81 -10.98 16.47
C ARG A 105 -16.70 -11.56 17.88
N VAL A 106 -15.59 -11.34 18.58
CA VAL A 106 -15.42 -11.81 19.96
C VAL A 106 -16.43 -11.14 20.89
N GLN A 107 -16.64 -9.83 20.77
CA GLN A 107 -17.63 -9.11 21.57
C GLN A 107 -19.05 -9.61 21.34
N MET A 108 -19.45 -9.81 20.08
CA MET A 108 -20.76 -10.37 19.74
C MET A 108 -20.94 -11.77 20.33
N LYS A 109 -19.98 -12.68 20.13
CA LYS A 109 -20.04 -14.03 20.71
C LYS A 109 -20.13 -14.02 22.24
N ARG A 110 -19.43 -13.10 22.90
CA ARG A 110 -19.53 -12.93 24.37
C ARG A 110 -20.93 -12.47 24.77
N HIS A 111 -21.50 -11.52 24.03
CA HIS A 111 -22.85 -11.03 24.28
C HIS A 111 -23.90 -12.12 24.09
N ASP A 112 -23.84 -12.85 22.98
CA ASP A 112 -24.76 -13.95 22.67
C ASP A 112 -24.68 -15.05 23.74
N ALA A 113 -23.47 -15.41 24.18
CA ALA A 113 -23.28 -16.40 25.24
C ALA A 113 -23.88 -15.95 26.59
N LEU A 114 -23.85 -14.65 26.90
CA LEU A 114 -24.47 -14.10 28.10
C LEU A 114 -26.00 -14.11 28.01
N GLU A 115 -26.57 -13.75 26.86
CA GLU A 115 -28.01 -13.81 26.63
C GLU A 115 -28.53 -15.24 26.71
N ASP A 116 -27.84 -16.19 26.07
CA ASP A 116 -28.16 -17.62 26.15
C ASP A 116 -28.13 -18.13 27.59
N ALA A 117 -27.14 -17.72 28.38
CA ALA A 117 -27.04 -18.09 29.80
C ALA A 117 -28.24 -17.54 30.60
N ARG A 118 -28.62 -16.28 30.40
CA ARG A 118 -29.79 -15.67 31.05
C ARG A 118 -31.09 -16.37 30.67
N GLN A 119 -31.26 -16.72 29.38
CA GLN A 119 -32.46 -17.42 28.92
C GLN A 119 -32.55 -18.82 29.55
N ARG A 120 -31.43 -19.55 29.64
CA ARG A 120 -31.38 -20.86 30.30
C ARG A 120 -31.70 -20.75 31.79
N GLU A 121 -31.18 -19.74 32.47
CA GLU A 121 -31.46 -19.47 33.89
C GLU A 121 -32.97 -19.22 34.12
N ARG A 122 -33.58 -18.33 33.32
CA ARG A 122 -35.04 -18.08 33.38
C ARG A 122 -35.87 -19.34 33.14
N LEU A 123 -35.47 -20.17 32.18
CA LEU A 123 -36.15 -21.44 31.91
C LEU A 123 -35.99 -22.45 33.04
N GLN A 124 -34.84 -22.49 33.72
CA GLN A 124 -34.61 -23.33 34.90
C GLN A 124 -35.49 -22.87 36.07
N GLN A 125 -35.52 -21.57 36.37
CA GLN A 125 -36.38 -20.99 37.40
C GLN A 125 -37.85 -21.35 37.16
N LEU A 126 -38.37 -21.16 35.94
CA LEU A 126 -39.75 -21.53 35.58
C LEU A 126 -40.03 -23.03 35.74
N LYS A 127 -39.05 -23.90 35.47
CA LYS A 127 -39.19 -25.35 35.66
C LYS A 127 -39.22 -25.71 37.14
N GLU A 128 -38.37 -25.10 37.96
CA GLU A 128 -38.34 -25.28 39.41
C GLU A 128 -39.62 -24.78 40.05
N GLU A 129 -40.10 -23.58 39.70
CA GLU A 129 -41.38 -23.05 40.17
C GLU A 129 -42.55 -23.98 39.83
N LYS A 130 -42.62 -24.48 38.59
CA LYS A 130 -43.64 -25.45 38.18
C LYS A 130 -43.55 -26.77 38.94
N ARG A 131 -42.33 -27.22 39.27
CA ARG A 131 -42.11 -28.43 40.08
C ARG A 131 -42.60 -28.22 41.50
N ILE A 132 -42.21 -27.12 42.15
CA ILE A 132 -42.65 -26.77 43.51
C ILE A 132 -44.16 -26.64 43.56
N ALA A 133 -44.78 -25.94 42.59
CA ALA A 133 -46.23 -25.80 42.51
C ALA A 133 -46.94 -27.15 42.41
N ARG A 134 -46.42 -28.10 41.60
CA ARG A 134 -46.96 -29.46 41.54
C ARG A 134 -46.81 -30.21 42.86
N GLU A 135 -45.65 -30.12 43.51
CA GLU A 135 -45.41 -30.74 44.82
C GLU A 135 -46.37 -30.18 45.89
N ILE A 136 -46.62 -28.87 45.92
CA ILE A 136 -47.59 -28.22 46.82
C ILE A 136 -49.02 -28.71 46.53
N VAL A 137 -49.43 -28.76 45.26
CA VAL A 137 -50.77 -29.27 44.89
C VAL A 137 -50.93 -30.73 45.30
N GLN A 138 -49.89 -31.55 45.12
CA GLN A 138 -49.93 -32.96 45.49
C GLN A 138 -49.95 -33.16 47.01
N ALA A 139 -49.14 -32.40 47.75
CA ALA A 139 -49.13 -32.42 49.21
C ALA A 139 -50.46 -31.94 49.81
N SER A 140 -51.05 -30.87 49.27
CA SER A 140 -52.35 -30.36 49.72
C SER A 140 -53.51 -31.32 49.41
N LYS A 141 -53.49 -32.01 48.27
CA LYS A 141 -54.44 -33.11 47.97
C LYS A 141 -54.29 -34.28 48.95
N GLY A 142 -53.06 -34.66 49.29
CA GLY A 142 -52.77 -35.70 50.27
C GLY A 142 -53.25 -35.34 51.68
N PHE A 143 -53.14 -34.07 52.08
CA PHE A 143 -53.69 -33.57 53.34
C PHE A 143 -55.23 -33.63 53.36
N TYR A 144 -55.90 -33.25 52.27
CA TYR A 144 -57.37 -33.30 52.17
C TYR A 144 -57.95 -34.72 52.21
N SER A 145 -57.19 -35.75 51.78
CA SER A 145 -57.63 -37.15 51.90
C SER A 145 -57.51 -37.72 53.32
N VAL A 146 -56.65 -37.14 54.17
CA VAL A 146 -56.47 -37.57 55.57
C VAL A 146 -57.49 -36.89 56.50
N THR A 147 -57.99 -35.71 56.15
CA THR A 147 -58.94 -34.95 56.98
C THR A 147 -60.40 -35.14 56.63
N LYS A 148 -60.75 -36.01 55.67
CA LYS A 148 -62.15 -36.39 55.44
C LYS A 148 -62.51 -37.48 56.46
N PRO A 149 -63.25 -37.18 57.56
CA PRO A 149 -63.72 -38.24 58.42
C PRO A 149 -64.61 -39.15 57.58
N ALA A 150 -64.40 -40.46 57.69
CA ALA A 150 -65.36 -41.45 57.23
C ALA A 150 -66.65 -41.21 58.01
N SER A 151 -67.56 -40.40 57.46
CA SER A 151 -68.93 -40.32 57.94
C SER A 151 -69.55 -41.69 57.70
N ALA A 152 -69.67 -42.42 58.80
CA ALA A 152 -70.22 -43.74 58.91
C ALA A 152 -71.65 -43.82 58.35
N ASP A 153 -71.93 -45.00 57.78
CA ASP A 153 -73.25 -45.47 57.38
C ASP A 153 -74.31 -45.24 58.47
N MET A 154 -75.46 -44.69 58.05
CA MET A 154 -76.81 -44.87 58.60
C MET A 154 -77.81 -44.61 57.47
#